data_AF-A0A9P3UUD3-F1
#
_entry.id   AF-A0A9P3UUD3-F1
#
_cell.length_a   1.000
_cell.length_b   1.000
_cell.length_c   1.000
_cell.angle_alpha   90.00
_cell.angle_beta   90.00
_cell.angle_gamma   90.00
#
_symmetry.space_group_name_H-M   'P 1'
#
loop_
_entity.id
_entity.type
_entity.pdbx_description
1 polymer ?
#
loop_
_entity_poly.entity_id
_entity_poly.type
_entity_poly.pdbx_seq_one_letter_code
_entity_poly.pdbx_strand_id
1 'polypeptide(L)'
;MAIAKAPAKLAQKMNGIAATWIKDPFRPNLQLQTLWQSLATHPKLTPQAVQATRALKDNEMYKQYPLSKKILQPASAPHYYDRLVEGFEKSAQGIGRPWWKVFFGIW
;
A
#
# COMPACT_ATOMS: atom_id res chain seq x y z
N MET A 1 21.53 7.88 -28.73
CA MET A 1 21.19 6.57 -28.14
C MET A 1 19.68 6.40 -28.21
N ALA A 2 19.18 5.40 -28.95
CA ALA A 2 17.75 5.16 -29.04
C ALA A 2 17.25 4.59 -27.71
N ILE A 3 16.29 5.26 -27.06
CA ILE A 3 15.64 4.76 -25.85
C ILE A 3 14.75 3.60 -26.29
N ALA A 4 15.14 2.36 -25.95
CA ALA A 4 14.30 1.20 -26.21
C ALA A 4 12.94 1.39 -25.52
N LYS A 5 11.84 1.16 -26.23
CA LYS A 5 10.50 1.30 -25.66
C LYS A 5 10.13 0.02 -24.91
N ALA A 6 9.44 0.16 -23.77
CA ALA A 6 8.93 -0.98 -23.03
C ALA A 6 8.04 -1.87 -23.93
N PRO A 7 8.04 -3.20 -23.74
CA PRO A 7 7.15 -4.10 -24.48
C PRO A 7 5.67 -3.73 -24.25
N ALA A 8 4.98 -3.34 -25.32
CA ALA A 8 3.65 -2.71 -25.27
C ALA A 8 2.62 -3.50 -24.45
N LYS A 9 2.62 -4.83 -24.57
CA LYS A 9 1.69 -5.71 -23.84
C LYS A 9 1.93 -5.75 -22.32
N LEU A 10 3.19 -5.68 -21.88
CA LEU A 10 3.52 -5.65 -20.45
C LEU A 10 3.23 -4.28 -19.84
N ALA A 11 3.55 -3.21 -20.58
CA ALA A 11 3.23 -1.84 -20.19
C ALA A 11 1.72 -1.65 -19.99
N GLN A 12 0.90 -2.19 -20.91
CA GLN A 12 -0.56 -2.13 -20.80
C GLN A 12 -1.07 -2.86 -19.55
N LYS A 13 -0.55 -4.05 -19.23
CA LYS A 13 -0.91 -4.78 -18.01
C LYS A 13 -0.53 -4.00 -16.75
N MET A 14 0.68 -3.44 -16.70
CA MET A 14 1.15 -2.63 -15.58
C MET A 14 0.26 -1.39 -15.37
N ASN A 15 -0.10 -0.69 -16.45
CA ASN A 15 -1.00 0.46 -16.39
C ASN A 15 -2.41 0.08 -15.94
N GLY A 16 -2.91 -1.09 -16.34
CA GLY A 16 -4.18 -1.62 -15.84
C GLY A 16 -4.15 -1.83 -14.33
N ILE A 17 -3.07 -2.41 -13.79
CA ILE A 17 -2.88 -2.58 -12.34
C ILE A 17 -2.81 -1.21 -11.65
N ALA A 18 -2.00 -0.29 -12.19
CA ALA A 18 -1.82 1.05 -11.65
C ALA A 18 -3.13 1.84 -11.56
N ALA A 19 -4.01 1.73 -12.56
CA ALA A 19 -5.31 2.41 -12.58
C ALA A 19 -6.26 1.93 -11.47
N THR A 20 -6.13 0.67 -11.05
CA THR A 20 -6.95 0.09 -9.96
C THR A 20 -6.32 0.25 -8.59
N TRP A 21 -5.14 0.86 -8.49
CA TRP A 21 -4.44 1.02 -7.22
C TRP A 21 -5.08 2.12 -6.37
N ILE A 22 -5.19 1.90 -5.06
CA ILE A 22 -5.78 2.86 -4.13
C ILE A 22 -4.87 4.10 -4.03
N LYS A 23 -5.45 5.29 -4.02
CA LYS A 23 -4.72 6.54 -3.80
C LYS A 23 -4.56 6.78 -2.30
N ASP A 24 -3.35 7.11 -1.87
CA ASP A 24 -3.07 7.50 -0.49
C ASP A 24 -3.45 8.98 -0.29
N PRO A 25 -4.49 9.29 0.51
CA PRO A 25 -4.91 10.67 0.75
C PRO A 25 -3.93 11.44 1.65
N PHE A 26 -3.15 10.76 2.49
CA PHE A 26 -2.22 11.39 3.43
C PHE A 26 -0.88 11.70 2.80
N ARG A 27 -0.51 11.00 1.73
CA ARG A 27 0.77 11.18 1.03
C ARG A 27 0.53 11.39 -0.46
N PRO A 28 -0.03 12.54 -0.87
CA PRO A 28 -0.34 12.81 -2.27
C PRO A 28 0.91 12.78 -3.18
N ASN A 29 2.09 13.07 -2.61
CA ASN A 29 3.37 13.08 -3.34
C ASN A 29 4.03 11.69 -3.45
N LEU A 30 3.57 10.68 -2.71
CA LEU A 30 4.16 9.33 -2.66
C LEU A 30 3.12 8.29 -3.07
N GLN A 31 2.71 8.32 -4.33
CA GLN A 31 1.73 7.38 -4.86
C GLN A 31 2.39 6.23 -5.60
N LEU A 32 2.10 4.99 -5.15
CA LEU A 32 2.54 3.78 -5.85
C LEU A 32 2.00 3.71 -7.28
N GLN A 33 0.82 4.28 -7.54
CA GLN A 33 0.27 4.41 -8.89
C GLN A 33 1.26 5.08 -9.86
N THR A 34 1.88 6.19 -9.44
CA THR A 34 2.85 6.93 -10.24
C THR A 34 4.10 6.10 -10.52
N LEU A 35 4.57 5.35 -9.52
CA LEU A 35 5.69 4.41 -9.67
C LEU A 35 5.37 3.32 -10.70
N TRP A 36 4.18 2.74 -10.67
CA TRP A 36 3.76 1.71 -11.63
C TRP A 36 3.65 2.28 -13.05
N GLN A 37 3.16 3.50 -13.20
CA GLN A 37 3.12 4.21 -14.49
C GLN A 37 4.52 4.51 -15.04
N SER A 38 5.45 4.94 -14.19
CA SER A 38 6.85 5.15 -14.61
C SER A 38 7.51 3.82 -15.00
N LEU A 39 7.26 2.74 -14.25
CA LEU A 39 7.76 1.41 -14.57
C LEU A 39 7.17 0.85 -15.87
N ALA A 40 5.91 1.16 -16.18
CA ALA A 40 5.28 0.77 -17.45
C ALA A 40 5.98 1.41 -18.67
N THR A 41 6.60 2.56 -18.50
CA THR A 41 7.33 3.28 -19.56
C THR A 41 8.79 2.84 -19.67
N HIS A 42 9.30 2.13 -18.66
CA HIS A 42 10.72 1.80 -18.56
C HIS A 42 11.17 0.74 -19.59
N PRO A 43 12.29 0.94 -20.32
CA PRO A 43 12.80 0.02 -21.34
C PRO A 43 12.95 -1.43 -20.89
N LYS A 44 13.34 -1.63 -19.62
CA LYS A 44 13.68 -2.94 -19.04
C LYS A 44 12.54 -3.53 -18.20
N LEU A 45 11.28 -3.26 -18.57
CA LEU A 45 10.14 -3.83 -17.86
C LEU A 45 10.14 -5.36 -18.00
N THR A 46 10.25 -6.06 -16.87
CA THR A 46 10.26 -7.52 -16.84
C THR A 46 8.86 -8.10 -16.60
N PRO A 47 8.55 -9.29 -17.13
CA PRO A 47 7.30 -10.00 -16.79
C PRO A 47 7.15 -10.26 -15.29
N GLN A 48 8.27 -10.54 -14.60
CA GLN A 48 8.32 -10.78 -13.16
C GLN A 48 7.87 -9.55 -12.37
N ALA A 49 8.23 -8.33 -12.79
CA ALA A 49 7.78 -7.10 -12.13
C ALA A 49 6.26 -6.92 -12.23
N VAL A 50 5.68 -7.21 -13.41
CA VAL A 50 4.22 -7.18 -13.60
C VAL A 50 3.53 -8.22 -12.71
N GLN A 51 4.09 -9.43 -12.63
CA GLN A 51 3.55 -10.49 -11.77
C GLN A 51 3.65 -10.14 -10.28
N ALA A 52 4.79 -9.61 -9.83
CA ALA A 52 4.99 -9.19 -8.45
C ALA A 52 4.03 -8.07 -8.06
N THR A 53 3.80 -7.11 -8.97
CA THR A 53 2.86 -6.00 -8.73
C THR A 53 1.41 -6.51 -8.62
N ARG A 54 1.04 -7.51 -9.44
CA ARG A 54 -0.25 -8.19 -9.31
C ARG A 54 -0.36 -8.94 -7.98
N ALA A 55 0.65 -9.74 -7.62
CA ALA A 55 0.65 -10.51 -6.37
C ALA A 55 0.54 -9.60 -5.14
N LEU A 56 1.19 -8.42 -5.19
CA LEU A 56 1.08 -7.40 -4.17
C LEU A 56 -0.34 -6.80 -4.10
N LYS A 57 -0.94 -6.47 -5.25
CA LYS A 57 -2.33 -5.96 -5.34
C LYS A 57 -3.33 -6.95 -4.72
N ASP A 58 -3.19 -8.22 -5.08
CA ASP A 58 -4.14 -9.28 -4.72
C ASP A 58 -3.85 -9.86 -3.31
N ASN A 59 -2.87 -9.28 -2.61
CA ASN A 59 -2.40 -9.65 -1.27
C ASN A 59 -2.08 -11.15 -1.16
N GLU A 60 -1.49 -11.73 -2.21
CA GLU A 60 -1.25 -13.18 -2.32
C GLU A 60 -0.31 -13.69 -1.23
N MET A 61 0.74 -12.92 -0.90
CA MET A 61 1.73 -13.33 0.11
C MET A 61 1.13 -13.43 1.51
N TYR A 62 0.20 -12.53 1.86
CA TYR A 62 -0.51 -12.61 3.14
C TYR A 62 -1.41 -13.85 3.22
N LYS A 63 -2.04 -14.23 2.11
CA LYS A 63 -2.86 -15.44 2.03
C LYS A 63 -2.02 -16.71 2.13
N GLN A 64 -0.84 -16.70 1.51
CA GLN A 64 0.07 -17.84 1.52
C GLN A 64 0.78 -18.02 2.87
N TYR A 65 1.12 -16.91 3.53
CA TYR A 65 1.85 -16.89 4.80
C TYR A 65 1.05 -16.09 5.84
N PRO A 66 -0.05 -16.64 6.37
CA PRO A 66 -0.87 -15.94 7.34
C PRO A 66 -0.08 -15.65 8.62
N LEU A 67 -0.16 -14.41 9.09
CA LEU A 67 0.50 -14.00 10.33
C LEU A 67 -0.23 -14.56 11.55
N SER A 68 0.52 -15.02 12.54
CA SER A 68 -0.08 -15.50 13.79
C SER A 68 -0.73 -14.36 14.57
N LYS A 69 -1.83 -14.65 15.27
CA LYS A 69 -2.53 -13.68 16.12
C LYS A 69 -1.61 -13.04 17.17
N LYS A 70 -0.64 -13.80 17.69
CA LYS A 70 0.35 -13.30 18.67
C LYS A 70 1.29 -12.23 18.09
N ILE A 71 1.58 -12.28 16.78
CA ILE A 71 2.37 -11.25 16.10
C ILE A 71 1.53 -10.00 15.87
N LEU A 72 0.26 -10.17 15.48
CA LEU A 72 -0.67 -9.07 15.24
C LEU A 72 -1.23 -8.45 16.53
N GLN A 73 -1.11 -9.12 17.68
CA GLN A 73 -1.65 -8.67 18.96
C GLN A 73 -0.60 -8.95 20.05
N PRO A 74 0.41 -8.07 20.20
CA PRO A 74 1.45 -8.27 21.19
C PRO A 74 0.86 -8.24 22.60
N ALA A 75 1.40 -9.06 23.51
CA ALA A 75 0.87 -9.19 24.87
C ALA A 75 0.88 -7.85 25.65
N SER A 76 1.86 -6.98 25.38
CA SER A 76 1.96 -5.65 25.98
C SER A 76 0.90 -4.67 25.48
N ALA A 77 0.37 -4.88 24.27
CA ALA A 77 -0.62 -4.00 23.65
C ALA A 77 -1.52 -4.76 22.65
N PRO A 78 -2.49 -5.56 23.12
CA PRO A 78 -3.28 -6.45 22.26
C PRO A 78 -4.05 -5.74 21.14
N HIS A 79 -4.46 -4.49 21.36
CA HIS A 79 -5.24 -3.68 20.43
C HIS A 79 -4.38 -2.69 19.62
N TYR A 80 -3.05 -2.84 19.60
CA TYR A 80 -2.15 -1.87 18.98
C TYR A 80 -2.50 -1.56 17.53
N TYR A 81 -2.61 -2.59 16.68
CA TYR A 81 -2.90 -2.40 15.27
C TYR A 81 -4.35 -2.01 15.00
N ASP A 82 -5.31 -2.52 15.78
CA ASP A 82 -6.71 -2.08 15.68
C ASP A 82 -6.83 -0.57 15.91
N ARG A 83 -6.15 -0.06 16.95
CA ARG A 83 -6.10 1.37 17.28
C ARG A 83 -5.38 2.20 16.22
N LEU A 84 -4.35 1.65 15.57
CA LEU A 84 -3.67 2.32 14.46
C LEU A 84 -4.61 2.51 13.26
N VAL A 85 -5.34 1.46 12.89
CA VAL A 85 -6.32 1.52 11.79
C VAL A 85 -7.45 2.50 12.13
N GLU A 86 -8.01 2.40 13.32
CA GLU A 86 -9.07 3.31 13.78
C GLU A 86 -8.60 4.78 13.80
N GLY A 87 -7.39 5.03 14.29
CA GLY A 87 -6.80 6.37 14.30
C GLY A 87 -6.59 6.92 12.89
N PHE A 88 -6.14 6.09 11.95
CA PHE A 88 -5.99 6.43 10.54
C PHE A 88 -7.33 6.81 9.90
N GLU A 89 -8.35 5.97 10.08
CA GLU A 89 -9.70 6.21 9.54
C GLU A 89 -10.34 7.48 10.11
N LYS A 90 -10.28 7.67 11.43
CA LYS A 90 -10.79 8.88 12.08
C LYS A 90 -10.06 10.14 11.62
N SER A 91 -8.74 10.06 11.47
CA SER A 91 -7.95 11.18 10.95
C SER A 91 -8.34 11.52 9.50
N ALA A 92 -8.65 10.52 8.67
CA ALA A 92 -9.09 10.76 7.29
C ALA A 92 -10.45 11.46 7.24
N GLN A 93 -11.29 11.26 8.26
CA GLN A 93 -12.58 11.92 8.45
C GLN A 93 -12.46 13.29 9.12
N GLY A 94 -11.25 13.75 9.45
CA GLY A 94 -11.02 15.01 10.19
C GLY A 94 -11.35 14.92 11.69
N ILE A 95 -11.58 13.71 12.22
CA ILE A 95 -11.88 13.48 13.63
C ILE A 95 -10.56 13.39 14.40
N GLY A 96 -10.21 14.48 15.06
CA GLY A 96 -9.07 14.55 15.97
C GLY A 96 -9.30 13.79 17.28
N ARG A 97 -8.21 13.43 17.97
CA ARG A 97 -8.29 12.89 19.33
C ARG A 97 -8.56 14.03 20.32
N PRO A 98 -9.48 13.85 21.29
CA PRO A 98 -9.65 14.80 22.38
C PRO A 98 -8.35 14.98 23.16
N TRP A 99 -7.97 16.22 23.46
CA TRP A 99 -6.70 16.55 24.14
C TRP A 99 -6.51 15.78 25.46
N TRP A 100 -7.58 15.58 26.22
CA TRP A 100 -7.54 14.85 27.50
C TRP A 100 -7.19 13.36 27.31
N LYS A 101 -7.64 12.72 26.22
CA LYS A 101 -7.26 11.33 25.91
C LYS A 101 -5.76 11.22 25.61
N VAL A 102 -5.21 12.21 24.92
CA VAL A 102 -3.77 12.30 24.64
C VAL A 102 -2.98 12.52 25.92
N PHE A 103 -3.42 13.47 26.76
CA PHE A 103 -2.76 13.82 28.02
C PHE A 103 -2.70 12.65 29.01
N PHE A 104 -3.78 11.91 29.18
CA PHE A 104 -3.83 10.77 30.10
C PHE A 104 -3.32 9.46 29.50
N GLY A 105 -2.84 9.45 28.24
CA GLY A 105 -2.44 8.23 27.56
C GLY A 105 -3.58 7.21 27.48
N ILE A 106 -4.83 7.67 27.37
CA ILE A 106 -6.01 6.82 27.25
C ILE A 106 -6.18 6.51 25.76
N TRP A 107 -5.89 5.25 25.40
CA TRP A 107 -5.89 4.73 24.04
C TRP A 107 -7.14 3.92 23.71
#